data_AF-A0A9P4H2B6-F1
#
_entry.id   AF-A0A9P4H2B6-F1
#
_cell.length_a   1.000
_cell.length_b   1.000
_cell.length_c   1.000
_cell.angle_alpha   90.00
_cell.angle_beta   90.00
_cell.angle_gamma   90.00
#
_symmetry.space_group_name_H-M   'P 1'
#
loop_
_entity.id
_entity.type
_entity.pdbx_description
1 polymer ?
#
loop_
_entity_poly.entity_id
_entity_poly.type
_entity_poly.pdbx_seq_one_letter_code
_entity_poly.pdbx_strand_id
1 'polypeptide(L)'
;MDRLALREDPYVLAHRYWEYMAKFPRRKRENLNPYYEKLLANQPDPHEDAKYDRSRAIRYAKEHYECYYELRGITRIVQWLDKAGAK
;
A
#
# COMPACT_ATOMS: atom_id res chain seq x y z
N MET A 1 5.56 -0.17 -14.79
CA MET A 1 4.36 -0.90 -15.31
C MET A 1 4.08 -0.66 -16.79
N ASP A 2 3.58 -1.65 -17.52
CA ASP A 2 3.09 -1.50 -18.90
C ASP A 2 1.56 -1.58 -19.00
N ARG A 3 0.96 -1.05 -20.08
CA ARG A 3 -0.51 -1.04 -20.25
C ARG A 3 -1.12 -2.44 -20.30
N LEU A 4 -0.36 -3.44 -20.71
CA LEU A 4 -0.75 -4.85 -20.68
C LEU A 4 -1.02 -5.35 -19.26
N ALA A 5 -0.14 -5.00 -18.30
CA ALA A 5 -0.29 -5.42 -16.91
C ALA A 5 -1.54 -4.79 -16.22
N LEU A 6 -1.97 -3.60 -16.63
CA LEU A 6 -3.25 -3.02 -16.19
C LEU A 6 -4.47 -3.76 -16.73
N ARG A 7 -4.31 -4.44 -17.87
CA ARG A 7 -5.38 -5.16 -18.56
C ARG A 7 -5.51 -6.59 -18.05
N GLU A 8 -4.38 -7.19 -17.65
CA GLU A 8 -4.30 -8.54 -17.10
C GLU A 8 -4.66 -8.58 -15.61
N ASP A 9 -4.28 -7.56 -14.84
CA ASP A 9 -4.62 -7.44 -13.42
C ASP A 9 -5.28 -6.08 -13.13
N PRO A 10 -6.61 -6.04 -12.96
CA PRO A 10 -7.31 -4.80 -12.64
C PRO A 10 -6.94 -4.21 -11.27
N TYR A 11 -6.29 -4.99 -10.40
CA TYR A 11 -5.91 -4.60 -9.04
C TYR A 11 -4.42 -4.25 -8.91
N VAL A 12 -3.66 -4.27 -10.00
CA VAL A 12 -2.22 -4.01 -9.97
C VAL A 12 -1.86 -2.62 -9.41
N LEU A 13 -2.76 -1.64 -9.55
CA LEU A 13 -2.61 -0.30 -8.96
C LEU A 13 -2.72 -0.31 -7.42
N ALA A 14 -3.27 -1.36 -6.82
CA ALA A 14 -3.33 -1.48 -5.36
C ALA A 14 -1.94 -1.59 -4.71
N HIS A 15 -0.93 -2.05 -5.46
CA HIS A 15 0.43 -2.23 -4.96
C HIS A 15 1.54 -1.63 -5.85
N ARG A 16 1.20 -1.14 -7.05
CA ARG A 16 2.16 -0.50 -8.00
C ARG A 16 1.74 0.90 -8.42
N TYR A 17 0.95 1.59 -7.60
CA TYR A 17 0.43 2.92 -7.94
C TYR A 17 1.56 3.92 -8.25
N TRP A 18 2.63 3.94 -7.45
CA TRP A 18 3.72 4.89 -7.66
C TRP A 18 4.55 4.59 -8.91
N GLU A 19 4.72 3.33 -9.28
CA GLU A 19 5.33 2.98 -10.56
C GLU A 19 4.49 3.45 -11.75
N TYR A 20 3.17 3.35 -11.63
CA TYR A 20 2.26 3.89 -12.62
C TYR A 20 2.40 5.42 -12.71
N MET A 21 2.40 6.12 -11.57
CA MET A 21 2.54 7.58 -11.53
C MET A 21 3.90 8.07 -12.04
N ALA A 22 4.97 7.29 -11.87
CA ALA A 22 6.29 7.62 -12.40
C ALA A 22 6.33 7.56 -13.94
N LYS A 23 5.61 6.61 -14.55
CA LYS A 23 5.54 6.47 -16.01
C LYS A 23 4.48 7.37 -16.65
N PHE A 24 3.38 7.62 -15.93
CA PHE A 24 2.25 8.42 -16.38
C PHE A 24 1.99 9.54 -15.36
N PRO A 25 2.88 10.56 -15.32
CA PRO A 25 2.73 11.65 -14.36
C PRO A 25 1.44 12.42 -14.63
N ARG A 26 0.83 12.87 -13.53
CA ARG A 26 -0.36 13.72 -13.53
C ARG A 26 -0.14 15.00 -14.34
N ARG A 27 -1.22 15.54 -14.90
CA ARG A 27 -1.20 16.86 -15.52
C ARG A 27 -1.05 17.95 -14.44
N LYS A 28 -0.63 19.14 -14.85
CA LYS A 28 -0.54 20.30 -13.96
C LYS A 28 -1.92 20.54 -13.32
N ARG A 29 -1.96 20.62 -11.98
CA ARG A 29 -3.18 20.79 -11.14
C ARG A 29 -4.11 19.58 -11.04
N GLU A 30 -3.74 18.43 -11.60
CA GLU A 30 -4.48 17.19 -11.37
C GLU A 30 -4.07 16.59 -10.00
N ASN A 31 -5.06 16.13 -9.23
CA ASN A 31 -4.83 15.49 -7.94
C ASN A 31 -4.44 14.02 -8.13
N LEU A 32 -3.72 13.47 -7.14
CA LEU A 32 -3.54 12.01 -7.06
C LEU A 32 -4.88 11.33 -6.82
N ASN A 33 -4.95 10.04 -7.16
CA ASN A 33 -6.12 9.24 -6.84
C ASN A 33 -6.10 8.96 -5.32
N PRO A 34 -7.07 9.52 -4.57
CA PRO A 34 -7.03 9.47 -3.11
C PRO A 34 -7.23 8.07 -2.55
N TYR A 35 -7.78 7.13 -3.32
CA TYR A 35 -7.94 5.75 -2.90
C TYR A 35 -6.58 5.03 -2.89
N TYR A 36 -5.90 4.98 -4.04
CA TYR A 36 -4.63 4.27 -4.16
C TYR A 36 -3.52 4.90 -3.32
N GLU A 37 -3.53 6.22 -3.14
CA GLU A 37 -2.58 6.93 -2.28
C GLU A 37 -2.71 6.54 -0.80
N LYS A 38 -3.90 6.15 -0.35
CA LYS A 38 -4.18 5.80 1.05
C LYS A 38 -3.97 4.32 1.37
N LEU A 39 -3.72 3.49 0.36
CA LEU A 39 -3.40 2.08 0.56
C LEU A 39 -2.03 1.94 1.21
N LEU A 40 -1.97 1.08 2.23
CA LEU A 40 -0.76 0.76 2.98
C LEU A 40 0.30 0.09 2.10
N ALA A 41 -0.11 -0.77 1.16
CA ALA A 41 0.78 -1.42 0.20
C ALA A 41 1.52 -0.41 -0.70
N ASN A 42 0.87 0.72 -1.00
CA ASN A 42 1.45 1.82 -1.76
C ASN A 42 2.25 2.79 -0.88
N GLN A 43 2.35 2.62 0.44
CA GLN A 43 3.20 3.51 1.24
C GLN A 43 4.69 3.21 1.01
N PRO A 44 5.58 4.20 1.25
CA PRO A 44 7.02 3.97 1.23
C PRO A 44 7.41 2.83 2.16
N ASP A 45 8.41 2.06 1.76
CA ASP A 45 8.95 1.00 2.62
C ASP A 45 9.50 1.61 3.91
N PRO A 46 9.03 1.15 5.08
CA PRO A 46 9.55 1.64 6.34
C PRO A 46 10.97 1.11 6.54
N HIS A 47 11.82 1.89 7.22
CA HIS A 47 13.14 1.45 7.66
C HIS A 47 13.06 0.09 8.36
N GLU A 48 14.01 -0.82 8.14
CA GLU A 48 13.98 -2.22 8.61
C GLU A 48 13.83 -2.35 10.13
N ASP A 49 14.47 -1.45 10.89
CA ASP A 49 14.36 -1.42 12.35
C ASP A 49 13.16 -0.62 12.91
N ALA A 50 12.32 -0.04 12.04
CA ALA A 50 11.18 0.75 12.52
C ALA A 50 10.11 -0.15 13.15
N LYS A 51 9.93 -0.03 14.47
CA LYS A 51 8.96 -0.81 15.25
C LYS A 51 7.59 -0.15 15.42
N TYR A 52 7.40 1.05 14.88
CA TYR A 52 6.14 1.77 14.99
C TYR A 52 4.98 1.03 14.30
N ASP A 53 3.79 1.18 14.87
CA ASP A 53 2.53 0.60 14.36
C ASP A 53 2.34 0.78 12.86
N ARG A 54 2.60 1.99 12.36
CA ARG A 54 2.53 2.30 10.93
C ARG A 54 3.49 1.44 10.11
N SER A 55 4.74 1.30 10.55
CA SER A 55 5.76 0.51 9.86
C SER A 55 5.38 -0.96 9.82
N ARG A 56 4.89 -1.51 10.93
CA ARG A 56 4.40 -2.89 11.02
C ARG A 56 3.23 -3.12 10.06
N ALA A 57 2.25 -2.22 10.06
CA ALA A 57 1.08 -2.31 9.19
C ALA A 57 1.42 -2.17 7.70
N ILE A 58 2.41 -1.32 7.34
CA ILE A 58 2.87 -1.20 5.95
C ILE A 58 3.52 -2.49 5.47
N ARG A 59 4.41 -3.10 6.27
CA ARG A 59 5.04 -4.38 5.90
C ARG A 59 4.01 -5.47 5.67
N TYR A 60 3.10 -5.63 6.64
CA TYR A 60 2.00 -6.58 6.53
C TYR A 60 1.15 -6.35 5.27
N ALA A 61 0.78 -5.10 4.98
CA ALA A 61 -0.01 -4.80 3.79
C ALA A 61 0.72 -5.03 2.47
N LYS A 62 2.06 -4.94 2.44
CA LYS A 62 2.86 -5.26 1.24
C LYS A 62 2.97 -6.76 1.00
N GLU A 63 3.02 -7.56 2.07
CA GLU A 63 2.93 -9.03 2.00
C GLU A 63 1.51 -9.51 1.63
N HIS A 64 0.48 -8.71 1.96
CA HIS A 64 -0.94 -9.00 1.75
C HIS A 64 -1.63 -7.91 0.90
N TYR A 65 -1.07 -7.61 -0.26
CA TYR A 65 -1.56 -6.50 -1.08
C TYR A 65 -3.00 -6.70 -1.59
N GLU A 66 -3.45 -7.94 -1.68
CA GLU A 66 -4.82 -8.34 -2.06
C GLU A 66 -5.88 -7.91 -1.03
N CYS A 67 -5.47 -7.50 0.17
CA CYS A 67 -6.38 -7.10 1.23
C CYS A 67 -6.73 -5.59 1.23
N TYR A 68 -6.09 -4.79 0.36
CA TYR A 68 -6.41 -3.37 0.14
C TYR A 68 -6.48 -2.54 1.43
N TYR A 69 -5.62 -2.82 2.41
CA TYR A 69 -5.65 -2.12 3.67
C TYR A 69 -5.28 -0.65 3.52
N GLU A 70 -6.07 0.23 4.12
CA GLU A 70 -5.83 1.68 4.12
C GLU A 70 -5.15 2.15 5.43
N LEU A 71 -4.60 3.36 5.42
CA LEU A 71 -4.03 4.02 6.60
C LEU A 71 -4.97 4.01 7.83
N ARG A 72 -6.29 4.16 7.64
CA ARG A 72 -7.28 4.09 8.73
C ARG A 72 -7.38 2.70 9.40
N GLY A 73 -6.84 1.66 8.76
CA GLY A 73 -6.84 0.28 9.25
C GLY A 73 -5.65 -0.08 10.14
N ILE A 74 -4.66 0.82 10.32
CA ILE A 74 -3.41 0.53 11.04
C ILE A 74 -3.67 -0.08 12.42
N THR A 75 -4.51 0.55 13.24
CA THR A 75 -4.81 0.07 14.61
C THR A 75 -5.34 -1.37 14.61
N ARG A 76 -6.23 -1.70 13.67
CA ARG A 76 -6.82 -3.05 13.59
C ARG A 76 -5.80 -4.09 13.16
N ILE A 77 -4.93 -3.75 12.20
CA ILE A 77 -3.86 -4.63 11.73
C ILE A 77 -2.88 -4.91 12.85
N VAL A 78 -2.44 -3.87 13.57
CA VAL A 78 -1.53 -4.01 14.70
C VAL A 78 -2.13 -4.91 15.78
N GLN A 79 -3.41 -4.72 16.13
CA GLN A 79 -4.10 -5.60 17.08
C GLN A 79 -4.13 -7.07 16.63
N TRP A 80 -4.26 -7.34 15.33
CA TRP A 80 -4.16 -8.71 14.80
C TRP A 80 -2.75 -9.28 14.90
N LEU A 81 -1.75 -8.48 14.55
CA LEU A 81 -0.34 -8.87 14.64
C LEU A 81 0.08 -9.16 16.09
N ASP A 82 -0.35 -8.33 17.04
CA ASP A 82 -0.07 -8.53 18.47
C ASP A 82 -0.72 -9.81 19.00
N LYS A 83 -1.96 -10.10 18.58
CA LYS A 83 -2.64 -11.36 18.92
C LYS A 83 -1.96 -12.59 18.31
N ALA A 84 -1.42 -12.46 17.10
CA ALA A 84 -0.74 -13.55 16.41
C ALA A 84 0.64 -13.86 17.02
N GLY A 85 1.37 -12.84 17.48
CA GLY A 85 2.71 -12.98 18.09
C GLY A 85 2.72 -13.33 19.57
N ALA A 86 1.57 -13.31 20.26
CA ALA A 86 1.43 -13.71 21.67
C ALA A 86 1.26 -15.24 21.86
N LYS A 87 1.53 -16.04 20.82
CA LYS A 87 1.45 -17.51 20.81
C LYS A 87 2.81 -18.14 20.99
#